data_AF-A0A2H6NG43-F1
#
_entry.id   AF-A0A2H6NG43-F1
#
_cell.length_a   1.000
_cell.length_b   1.000
_cell.length_c   1.000
_cell.angle_alpha   90.00
_cell.angle_beta   90.00
_cell.angle_gamma   90.00
#
_symmetry.space_group_name_H-M   'P 1'
#
loop_
_entity.id
_entity.type
_entity.pdbx_description
1 polymer ?
#
loop_
_entity_poly.entity_id
_entity_poly.type
_entity_poly.pdbx_seq_one_letter_code
_entity_poly.pdbx_strand_id
1 'polypeptide(L)'
;WDPKENLPRDYARIFQFQDFSRTKKHVFRQLEKEETDGAQVGWYVTVHLCNVPVSVLESFEQKQEPLVLFTLLPYEQKMSVLNLLVRRHPGYSEPVKSKEDVIVHCGFRRFRASPLYSQHTSADKHKLEKFFHADTAVV
;
A
#
# COMPACT_ATOMS: atom_id res chain seq x y z
N TRP A 1 8.77 -11.25 -24.65
CA TRP A 1 7.83 -11.11 -23.53
C TRP A 1 7.28 -9.72 -23.64
N ASP A 2 5.99 -9.61 -23.97
CA ASP A 2 5.28 -8.35 -24.02
C ASP A 2 4.42 -8.22 -22.73
N PRO A 3 4.60 -7.15 -21.93
CA PRO A 3 3.82 -6.92 -20.71
C PRO A 3 2.30 -6.89 -20.92
N LYS A 4 1.81 -6.61 -22.14
CA LYS A 4 0.39 -6.41 -22.44
C LYS A 4 -0.29 -7.59 -23.14
N GLU A 5 0.44 -8.67 -23.40
CA GLU A 5 -0.04 -9.78 -24.23
C GLU A 5 -1.08 -10.68 -23.53
N ASN A 6 -0.90 -10.95 -22.23
CA ASN A 6 -1.70 -11.94 -21.48
C ASN A 6 -2.16 -11.41 -20.11
N LEU A 7 -2.81 -10.25 -20.09
CA LEU A 7 -3.28 -9.63 -18.85
C LEU A 7 -4.59 -10.26 -18.34
N PRO A 8 -4.68 -10.60 -17.04
CA PRO A 8 -5.94 -11.02 -16.43
C PRO A 8 -7.01 -9.92 -16.51
N ARG A 9 -8.29 -10.31 -16.43
CA ARG A 9 -9.41 -9.36 -16.43
C ARG A 9 -9.32 -8.31 -15.31
N ASP A 10 -8.74 -8.67 -14.18
CA ASP A 10 -8.57 -7.73 -13.06
C ASP A 10 -7.63 -6.56 -13.38
N TYR A 11 -6.72 -6.72 -14.35
CA TYR A 11 -5.86 -5.62 -14.80
C TYR A 11 -6.65 -4.51 -15.52
N ALA A 12 -7.86 -4.79 -16.02
CA ALA A 12 -8.73 -3.76 -16.59
C ALA A 12 -9.39 -2.87 -15.52
N ARG A 13 -9.33 -3.26 -14.24
CA ARG A 13 -10.00 -2.56 -13.12
C ARG A 13 -9.05 -1.72 -12.28
N ILE A 14 -7.74 -1.86 -12.48
CA ILE A 14 -6.70 -1.15 -11.73
C ILE A 14 -6.22 0.09 -12.48
N PHE A 15 -5.67 1.03 -11.72
CA PHE A 15 -5.08 2.24 -12.24
C PHE A 15 -3.60 2.03 -12.56
N GLN A 16 -3.21 2.34 -13.80
CA GLN A 16 -1.83 2.32 -14.26
C GLN A 16 -1.30 3.74 -14.46
N PHE A 17 -0.14 4.03 -13.87
CA PHE A 17 0.56 5.29 -14.14
C PHE A 17 1.26 5.22 -15.50
N GLN A 18 1.17 6.31 -16.29
CA GLN A 18 2.01 6.45 -17.49
C GLN A 18 3.49 6.58 -17.12
N ASP A 19 3.78 7.40 -16.10
CA ASP A 19 5.11 7.56 -15.50
C ASP A 19 4.92 7.84 -14.01
N PHE A 20 5.21 6.83 -13.18
CA PHE A 20 5.05 6.94 -11.73
C PHE A 20 6.01 7.97 -11.12
N SER A 21 7.27 7.97 -11.56
CA SER A 21 8.31 8.86 -11.04
C SER A 21 7.99 10.32 -11.30
N ARG A 22 7.53 10.64 -12.52
CA ARG A 22 7.09 11.99 -12.88
C ARG A 22 5.85 12.41 -12.11
N THR A 23 4.85 11.53 -12.02
CA THR A 23 3.59 11.81 -11.30
C THR A 23 3.87 12.06 -9.81
N LYS A 24 4.70 11.22 -9.19
CA LYS A 24 5.14 11.38 -7.80
C LYS A 24 5.78 12.76 -7.58
N LYS A 25 6.79 13.12 -8.37
CA LYS A 25 7.48 14.42 -8.26
C LYS A 25 6.52 15.60 -8.44
N HIS A 26 5.57 15.48 -9.36
CA HIS A 26 4.57 16.52 -9.59
C HIS A 26 3.67 16.72 -8.37
N VAL A 27 3.13 15.64 -7.81
CA VAL A 27 2.28 15.69 -6.60
C VAL A 27 3.01 16.34 -5.43
N PHE A 28 4.25 15.92 -5.15
CA PHE A 28 5.02 16.52 -4.05
C PHE A 28 5.30 18.02 -4.26
N ARG A 29 5.64 18.43 -5.49
CA ARG A 29 5.87 19.84 -5.80
C ARG A 29 4.60 20.69 -5.65
N GLN A 30 3.42 20.14 -5.94
CA GLN A 30 2.16 20.86 -5.75
C GLN A 30 1.89 21.09 -4.27
N LEU A 31 2.10 20.08 -3.42
CA LEU A 31 1.93 20.20 -1.97
C LEU A 31 2.87 21.25 -1.35
N GLU A 32 4.10 21.37 -1.84
CA GLU A 32 5.05 22.38 -1.37
C GLU A 32 4.67 23.81 -1.76
N LYS A 33 3.95 23.97 -2.89
CA LYS A 33 3.56 25.27 -3.44
C LYS A 33 2.19 25.74 -2.96
N GLU A 34 1.31 24.81 -2.63
CA GLU A 34 0.02 25.12 -2.03
C GLU A 34 0.27 25.61 -0.61
N GLU A 35 0.32 26.93 -0.42
CA GLU A 35 0.00 27.53 0.87
C GLU A 35 -1.45 27.16 1.17
N THR A 36 -1.63 26.08 1.92
CA THR A 36 -2.96 25.52 2.17
C THR A 36 -3.78 26.49 2.99
N ASP A 37 -4.89 26.98 2.42
CA ASP A 37 -5.99 27.72 3.08
C ASP A 37 -6.80 26.80 4.02
N GLY A 38 -6.10 26.01 4.84
CA GLY A 38 -6.66 24.96 5.67
C GLY A 38 -6.14 25.00 7.10
N ALA A 39 -6.56 24.02 7.90
CA ALA A 39 -6.09 23.87 9.27
C ALA A 39 -4.56 23.68 9.29
N GLN A 40 -3.88 24.53 10.06
CA GLN A 40 -2.43 24.48 10.19
C GLN A 40 -1.99 23.47 11.26
N VAL A 41 -0.73 23.05 11.18
CA VAL A 41 -0.13 22.13 12.15
C VAL A 41 -0.21 22.73 13.56
N GLY A 42 -0.67 21.93 14.52
CA GLY A 42 -0.79 22.32 15.93
C GLY A 42 -2.17 22.82 16.35
N TRP A 43 -3.09 23.04 15.41
CA TRP A 43 -4.46 23.44 15.74
C TRP A 43 -5.25 22.26 16.33
N TYR A 44 -6.02 22.52 17.39
CA TYR A 44 -7.03 21.59 17.87
C TYR A 44 -8.28 21.73 17.00
N VAL A 45 -8.62 20.67 16.27
CA VAL A 45 -9.69 20.68 15.27
C VAL A 45 -10.72 19.59 15.53
N THR A 46 -11.95 19.84 15.11
CA THR A 46 -13.03 18.83 15.07
C THR A 46 -13.31 18.50 13.60
N VAL A 47 -13.19 17.22 13.23
CA VAL A 47 -13.39 16.76 11.85
C VAL A 47 -14.75 16.08 11.73
N HIS A 48 -15.62 16.62 10.86
CA HIS A 48 -16.92 16.02 10.56
C HIS A 48 -16.80 15.12 9.32
N LEU A 49 -16.91 13.81 9.52
CA LEU A 49 -16.82 12.81 8.46
C LEU A 49 -18.20 12.26 8.10
N CYS A 50 -18.45 12.07 6.80
CA CYS A 50 -19.66 11.41 6.32
C CYS A 50 -19.45 9.89 6.21
N ASN A 51 -20.54 9.11 6.32
CA ASN A 51 -20.58 7.67 6.06
C ASN A 51 -19.59 6.83 6.89
N VAL A 52 -19.34 7.21 8.15
CA VAL A 52 -18.51 6.41 9.07
C VAL A 52 -19.34 5.25 9.64
N PRO A 53 -18.89 3.98 9.50
CA PRO A 53 -19.59 2.84 10.08
C PRO A 53 -19.64 2.90 11.61
N VAL A 54 -20.77 2.50 12.20
CA VAL A 54 -20.98 2.47 13.67
C VAL A 54 -19.93 1.60 14.38
N SER A 55 -19.43 0.55 13.71
CA SER A 55 -18.37 -0.32 14.24
C SER A 55 -17.08 0.43 14.62
N VAL A 56 -16.81 1.59 14.00
CA VAL A 56 -15.63 2.41 14.34
C VAL A 56 -15.81 3.04 15.73
N LEU A 57 -17.02 3.51 16.04
CA LEU A 57 -17.34 4.05 17.37
C LEU A 57 -17.27 2.96 18.44
N GLU A 58 -17.82 1.78 18.15
CA GLU A 58 -17.76 0.63 19.07
C GLU A 58 -16.32 0.20 19.37
N SER A 59 -15.45 0.14 18.35
CA SER A 59 -14.02 -0.14 18.55
C SER A 59 -13.34 0.93 19.42
N PHE A 60 -13.69 2.20 19.24
CA PHE A 60 -13.11 3.29 20.03
C PHE A 60 -13.58 3.26 21.50
N GLU A 61 -14.89 3.15 21.74
CA GLU A 61 -15.46 3.19 23.09
C GLU A 61 -15.23 1.91 23.88
N GLN A 62 -15.43 0.75 23.26
CA GLN A 62 -15.41 -0.54 23.97
C GLN A 62 -14.02 -1.15 24.04
N LYS A 63 -13.24 -1.08 22.95
CA LYS A 63 -11.90 -1.70 22.88
C LYS A 63 -10.77 -0.73 23.20
N GLN A 64 -11.08 0.56 23.38
CA GLN A 64 -10.09 1.62 23.62
C GLN A 64 -8.99 1.66 22.55
N GLU A 65 -9.33 1.31 21.30
CA GLU A 65 -8.40 1.34 20.18
C GLU A 65 -8.18 2.81 19.74
N PRO A 66 -6.94 3.29 19.60
CA PRO A 66 -6.69 4.68 19.22
C PRO A 66 -7.12 4.94 17.77
N LEU A 67 -7.81 6.06 17.55
CA LEU A 67 -8.17 6.53 16.21
C LEU A 67 -7.11 7.52 15.70
N VAL A 68 -6.53 7.18 14.54
CA VAL A 68 -5.55 8.02 13.85
C VAL A 68 -6.11 8.36 12.46
N LEU A 69 -6.16 9.66 12.15
CA LEU A 69 -6.59 10.17 10.86
C LEU A 69 -5.38 10.66 10.08
N PHE A 70 -5.39 10.41 8.76
CA PHE A 70 -4.39 10.94 7.84
C PHE A 70 -5.08 11.34 6.53
N THR A 71 -4.52 12.36 5.87
CA THR A 71 -5.01 12.81 4.57
C THR A 71 -4.38 11.98 3.45
N LEU A 72 -5.16 11.70 2.41
CA LEU A 72 -4.68 10.94 1.26
C LEU A 72 -4.06 11.86 0.23
N LEU A 73 -2.96 11.41 -0.38
CA LEU A 73 -2.40 12.10 -1.53
C LEU A 73 -3.26 11.88 -2.78
N PRO A 74 -3.14 12.77 -3.79
CA PRO A 74 -3.73 12.54 -5.09
C PRO A 74 -3.41 11.12 -5.60
N TYR A 75 -4.42 10.44 -6.14
CA TYR A 75 -4.37 9.07 -6.68
C TYR A 75 -4.19 7.93 -5.66
N GLU A 76 -3.99 8.21 -4.37
CA GLU A 76 -3.74 7.16 -3.36
C GLU A 76 -4.97 6.29 -3.07
N GLN A 77 -6.18 6.80 -3.33
CA GLN A 77 -7.43 6.03 -3.24
C GLN A 77 -7.64 5.02 -4.38
N LYS A 78 -6.84 5.09 -5.46
CA LYS A 78 -7.01 4.21 -6.62
C LYS A 78 -6.31 2.88 -6.37
N MET A 79 -6.95 1.78 -6.79
CA MET A 79 -6.34 0.44 -6.74
C MET A 79 -5.29 0.29 -7.84
N SER A 80 -4.12 -0.26 -7.50
CA SER A 80 -3.01 -0.53 -8.42
C SER A 80 -2.23 -1.77 -7.97
N VAL A 81 -1.26 -2.23 -8.75
CA VAL A 81 -0.34 -3.31 -8.35
C VAL A 81 0.81 -2.67 -7.57
N LEU A 82 1.02 -3.13 -6.34
CA LEU A 82 2.09 -2.68 -5.46
C LEU A 82 3.21 -3.72 -5.43
N ASN A 83 4.45 -3.27 -5.59
CA ASN A 83 5.65 -4.08 -5.45
C ASN A 83 6.40 -3.62 -4.20
N LEU A 84 6.70 -4.53 -3.28
CA LEU A 84 7.30 -4.22 -1.98
C LEU A 84 8.54 -5.07 -1.79
N LEU A 85 9.70 -4.44 -1.57
CA LEU A 85 10.91 -5.18 -1.20
C LEU A 85 10.82 -5.57 0.28
N VAL A 86 10.70 -6.87 0.55
CA VAL A 86 10.53 -7.40 1.91
C VAL A 86 11.65 -8.38 2.27
N ARG A 87 12.01 -8.38 3.55
CA ARG A 87 12.91 -9.36 4.15
C ARG A 87 12.21 -10.07 5.29
N ARG A 88 12.52 -11.35 5.43
CA ARG A 88 11.92 -12.18 6.46
C ARG A 88 12.46 -11.79 7.82
N HIS A 89 11.58 -11.77 8.82
CA HIS A 89 12.00 -11.54 10.19
C HIS A 89 12.83 -12.74 10.69
N PRO A 90 14.02 -12.54 11.29
CA PRO A 90 14.91 -13.64 11.70
C PRO A 90 14.28 -14.62 12.69
N GLY A 91 13.32 -14.16 13.51
CA GLY A 91 12.62 -14.99 14.48
C GLY A 91 11.52 -15.89 13.91
N TYR A 92 11.23 -15.83 12.62
CA TYR A 92 10.18 -16.63 11.98
C TYR A 92 10.82 -17.71 11.09
N SER A 93 10.63 -18.99 11.41
CA SER A 93 11.28 -20.14 10.74
C SER A 93 10.34 -21.00 9.88
N GLU A 94 9.03 -20.80 9.95
CA GLU A 94 8.05 -21.54 9.15
C GLU A 94 8.03 -21.11 7.66
N PRO A 95 7.85 -22.03 6.71
CA PRO A 95 7.79 -21.68 5.30
C PRO A 95 6.53 -20.86 4.99
N VAL A 96 6.70 -19.68 4.40
CA VAL A 96 5.58 -18.89 3.84
C VAL A 96 5.51 -19.17 2.35
N LYS A 97 4.38 -19.67 1.86
CA LYS A 97 4.20 -19.94 0.43
C LYS A 97 3.70 -18.70 -0.29
N SER A 98 4.07 -18.55 -1.56
CA SER A 98 3.45 -17.53 -2.41
C SER A 98 1.95 -17.83 -2.59
N LYS A 99 1.14 -16.76 -2.69
CA LYS A 99 -0.33 -16.80 -2.78
C LYS A 99 -1.06 -17.23 -1.50
N GLU A 100 -0.36 -17.30 -0.37
CA GLU A 100 -1.04 -17.42 0.94
C GLU A 100 -1.53 -16.05 1.42
N ASP A 101 -2.65 -16.04 2.12
CA ASP A 101 -3.21 -14.81 2.68
C ASP A 101 -2.35 -14.29 3.82
N VAL A 102 -1.82 -13.09 3.63
CA VAL A 102 -1.04 -12.38 4.64
C VAL A 102 -1.65 -11.03 4.95
N ILE A 103 -1.41 -10.55 6.15
CA ILE A 103 -1.76 -9.19 6.56
C ILE A 103 -0.59 -8.28 6.22
N VAL A 104 -0.79 -7.36 5.28
CA VAL A 104 0.20 -6.38 4.88
C VAL A 104 -0.06 -5.08 5.62
N HIS A 105 0.98 -4.57 6.28
CA HIS A 105 1.02 -3.22 6.84
C HIS A 105 1.90 -2.36 5.91
N CYS A 106 1.29 -1.42 5.19
CA CYS A 106 1.97 -0.54 4.23
C CYS A 106 1.64 0.92 4.57
N GLY A 107 2.58 1.61 5.20
CA GLY A 107 2.34 2.95 5.75
C GLY A 107 1.24 2.91 6.81
N PHE A 108 0.22 3.75 6.66
CA PHE A 108 -0.95 3.81 7.55
C PHE A 108 -2.07 2.81 7.20
N ARG A 109 -1.85 1.94 6.20
CA ARG A 109 -2.86 0.99 5.71
C ARG A 109 -2.55 -0.42 6.14
N ARG A 110 -3.59 -1.15 6.55
CA ARG A 110 -3.55 -2.58 6.87
C ARG A 110 -4.59 -3.31 6.03
N PHE A 111 -4.20 -4.34 5.30
CA PHE A 111 -5.11 -5.13 4.48
C PHE A 111 -4.65 -6.58 4.35
N ARG A 112 -5.57 -7.48 3.98
CA ARG A 112 -5.26 -8.86 3.62
C ARG A 112 -5.00 -8.95 2.12
N ALA A 113 -3.96 -9.66 1.73
CA ALA A 113 -3.63 -9.91 0.33
C ALA A 113 -2.88 -11.23 0.20
N SER A 114 -2.93 -11.83 -0.99
CA SER A 114 -2.20 -13.05 -1.33
C SER A 114 -1.05 -12.70 -2.29
N PRO A 115 0.15 -12.36 -1.78
CA PRO A 115 1.25 -11.81 -2.59
C PRO A 115 1.94 -12.86 -3.47
N LEU A 116 2.53 -12.35 -4.55
CA LEU A 116 3.47 -13.10 -5.39
C LEU A 116 4.89 -12.72 -4.97
N TYR A 117 5.69 -13.70 -4.58
CA TYR A 117 7.09 -13.46 -4.24
C TYR A 117 7.96 -13.65 -5.47
N SER A 118 8.92 -12.75 -5.67
CA SER A 118 9.79 -12.76 -6.83
C SER A 118 11.21 -12.29 -6.48
N GLN A 119 12.17 -12.65 -7.33
CA GLN A 119 13.56 -12.24 -7.14
C GLN A 119 13.74 -10.73 -7.32
N HIS A 120 14.45 -10.12 -6.36
CA HIS A 120 14.85 -8.73 -6.47
C HIS A 120 16.04 -8.60 -7.45
N THR A 121 15.74 -8.21 -8.69
CA THR A 121 16.73 -7.98 -9.76
C THR A 121 16.44 -6.65 -10.46
N SER A 122 17.42 -6.13 -11.22
CA SER A 122 17.27 -4.91 -12.01
C SER A 122 16.74 -5.14 -13.43
N ALA A 123 16.46 -6.39 -13.80
CA ALA A 123 15.93 -6.74 -15.11
C ALA A 123 14.40 -6.64 -15.14
N ASP A 124 13.82 -6.56 -16.34
CA ASP A 124 12.35 -6.48 -16.51
C ASP A 124 11.62 -7.80 -16.19
N LYS A 125 12.36 -8.90 -16.11
CA LYS A 125 11.82 -10.24 -15.85
C LYS A 125 12.28 -10.71 -14.48
N HIS A 126 11.32 -11.02 -13.63
CA HIS A 126 11.56 -11.51 -12.28
C HIS A 126 11.14 -12.96 -12.17
N LYS A 127 12.03 -13.80 -11.64
CA LYS A 127 11.71 -15.20 -11.37
C LYS A 127 10.76 -15.27 -10.18
N LEU A 128 9.65 -15.98 -10.34
CA LEU A 128 8.72 -16.30 -9.26
C LEU A 128 9.39 -17.23 -8.24
N GLU A 129 9.29 -16.86 -6.97
CA GLU A 129 9.66 -17.71 -5.85
C GLU A 129 8.41 -18.36 -5.24
N LYS A 130 8.43 -19.68 -5.11
CA LYS A 130 7.30 -20.43 -4.54
C LYS A 130 7.17 -20.22 -3.03
N PHE A 131 8.27 -19.87 -2.38
CA PHE A 131 8.37 -19.68 -0.94
C PHE A 131 9.17 -18.42 -0.60
N PHE A 132 8.87 -17.83 0.55
CA PHE A 132 9.64 -16.71 1.10
C PHE A 132 10.87 -17.22 1.84
N HIS A 133 12.02 -17.15 1.16
CA HIS A 133 13.32 -17.54 1.67
C HIS A 133 13.81 -16.56 2.77
N ALA A 134 14.53 -17.08 3.77
CA ALA A 134 14.95 -16.30 4.93
C ALA A 134 16.14 -15.39 4.68
N ASP A 135 17.07 -15.81 3.84
CA ASP A 135 18.36 -15.12 3.67
C ASP A 135 18.31 -14.04 2.59
N THR A 136 17.25 -14.02 1.78
CA THR A 136 17.14 -13.15 0.60
C THR A 136 15.98 -12.18 0.72
N ALA A 137 16.20 -10.97 0.20
CA ALA A 137 15.10 -10.04 -0.01
C ALA A 137 14.32 -10.44 -1.25
N VAL A 138 13.00 -10.43 -1.15
CA VAL A 138 12.08 -10.72 -2.27
C VAL A 138 11.19 -9.50 -2.53
N VAL A 139 10.69 -9.40 -3.77
CA VAL A 139 9.68 -8.42 -4.17
C VAL A 139 8.33 -9.11 -4.28
#